data_AF-A0A377D7M8-F1
#
_entry.id   AF-A0A377D7M8-F1
#
_cell.length_a   1.000
_cell.length_b   1.000
_cell.length_c   1.000
_cell.angle_alpha   90.00
_cell.angle_beta   90.00
_cell.angle_gamma   90.00
#
_symmetry.space_group_name_H-M   'P 1'
#
loop_
_entity.id
_entity.type
_entity.pdbx_description
1 polymer ?
#
loop_
_entity_poly.entity_id
_entity_poly.type
_entity_poly.pdbx_seq_one_letter_code
_entity_poly.pdbx_strand_id
1 'polypeptide(L)'
;MIDASHLPFAQNISRVKEVVDFCHRFDVSVEAELGQLGGQEDDVQVNEADALYTNPVQAREFAEATGIDSLAVAIGTAHGMYASAPALDFSRLENIRQWVNLPLVLHGASGLSTKDIQQTIKLGYAKSTLQQS
;
A
#
# COMPACT_ATOMS: atom_id res chain seq x y z
N MET A 1 11.80 -5.35 -1.76
CA MET A 1 10.47 -4.88 -2.14
C MET A 1 10.27 -5.15 -3.62
N ILE A 2 9.10 -5.69 -4.00
CA ILE A 2 8.65 -5.79 -5.38
C ILE A 2 7.45 -4.86 -5.54
N ASP A 3 7.50 -3.98 -6.53
CA ASP A 3 6.36 -3.14 -6.91
C ASP A 3 5.80 -3.63 -8.26
N ALA A 4 4.63 -4.24 -8.19
CA ALA A 4 3.83 -4.65 -9.33
C ALA A 4 2.41 -4.04 -9.26
N SER A 5 2.27 -2.94 -8.53
CA SER A 5 1.00 -2.26 -8.25
C SER A 5 0.32 -1.70 -9.50
N HIS A 6 1.09 -1.42 -10.55
CA HIS A 6 0.63 -1.02 -11.89
C HIS A 6 -0.02 -2.15 -12.71
N LEU A 7 0.10 -3.41 -12.28
CA LEU A 7 -0.53 -4.55 -12.94
C LEU A 7 -1.97 -4.75 -12.42
N PRO A 8 -2.88 -5.35 -13.22
CA PRO A 8 -4.18 -5.79 -12.73
C PRO A 8 -4.03 -6.69 -11.49
N PHE A 9 -4.99 -6.62 -10.57
CA PHE A 9 -4.91 -7.24 -9.24
C PHE A 9 -4.43 -8.70 -9.26
N ALA A 10 -5.04 -9.55 -10.09
CA ALA A 10 -4.64 -10.96 -10.20
C ALA A 10 -3.21 -11.16 -10.73
N GLN A 11 -2.75 -10.29 -11.64
CA GLN A 11 -1.39 -10.32 -12.17
C GLN A 11 -0.38 -9.83 -11.12
N ASN A 12 -0.74 -8.81 -10.33
CA ASN A 12 0.06 -8.36 -9.20
C ASN A 12 0.25 -9.50 -8.18
N ILE A 13 -0.83 -10.20 -7.79
CA ILE A 13 -0.75 -11.38 -6.92
C ILE A 13 0.21 -12.44 -7.50
N SER A 14 0.03 -12.84 -8.76
CA SER A 14 0.87 -13.87 -9.39
C SER A 14 2.35 -13.45 -9.37
N ARG A 15 2.63 -12.22 -9.76
CA ARG A 15 3.99 -11.69 -9.85
C ARG A 15 4.68 -11.60 -8.50
N VAL A 16 3.96 -11.11 -7.49
CA VAL A 16 4.50 -10.99 -6.13
C VAL A 16 4.70 -12.37 -5.52
N LYS A 17 3.76 -13.30 -5.72
CA LYS A 17 3.90 -14.67 -5.22
C LYS A 17 5.15 -15.37 -5.77
N GLU A 18 5.47 -15.22 -7.05
CA GLU A 18 6.71 -15.75 -7.63
C GLU A 18 7.97 -15.22 -6.93
N VAL A 19 7.97 -13.92 -6.60
CA VAL A 19 9.09 -13.29 -5.88
C VAL A 19 9.16 -13.78 -4.44
N VAL A 20 8.03 -13.88 -3.74
CA VAL A 20 7.93 -14.43 -2.38
C VAL A 20 8.47 -15.86 -2.33
N ASP A 21 7.95 -16.74 -3.19
CA ASP A 21 8.34 -18.16 -3.26
C ASP A 21 9.85 -18.32 -3.54
N PHE A 22 10.46 -17.40 -4.31
CA PHE A 22 11.89 -17.39 -4.54
C PHE A 22 12.69 -16.87 -3.33
N CYS A 23 12.32 -15.72 -2.77
CA CYS A 23 13.05 -15.03 -1.70
C CYS A 23 12.99 -15.79 -0.37
N HIS A 24 11.84 -16.38 -0.03
CA HIS A 24 11.66 -17.13 1.21
C HIS A 24 12.54 -18.39 1.28
N ARG A 25 13.00 -18.93 0.14
CA ARG A 25 13.99 -20.03 0.11
C ARG A 25 15.37 -19.64 0.66
N PHE A 26 15.60 -18.34 0.82
CA PHE A 26 16.86 -17.77 1.29
C PHE A 26 16.66 -16.93 2.56
N ASP A 27 15.53 -17.11 3.28
CA ASP A 27 15.17 -16.34 4.48
C ASP A 27 15.15 -14.81 4.23
N VAL A 28 14.81 -14.38 3.01
CA VAL A 28 14.70 -12.96 2.62
C VAL A 28 13.24 -12.54 2.66
N SER A 29 12.93 -11.49 3.44
CA SER A 29 11.58 -10.92 3.50
C SER A 29 11.23 -10.11 2.25
N VAL A 30 9.94 -10.13 1.91
CA VAL A 30 9.38 -9.46 0.74
C VAL A 30 8.30 -8.47 1.16
N GLU A 31 8.58 -7.21 0.88
CA GLU A 31 7.58 -6.13 0.87
C GLU A 31 6.95 -6.05 -0.52
N ALA A 32 5.63 -5.89 -0.58
CA ALA A 32 4.91 -5.63 -1.82
C ALA A 32 4.00 -4.41 -1.68
N GLU A 33 3.52 -3.91 -2.82
CA GLU A 33 2.67 -2.73 -2.89
C GLU A 33 1.31 -3.07 -3.49
N LEU A 34 0.26 -2.58 -2.84
CA LEU A 34 -1.10 -2.64 -3.36
C LEU A 34 -1.69 -1.23 -3.42
N GLY A 35 -1.92 -0.77 -4.64
CA GLY A 35 -2.58 0.48 -4.92
C GLY A 35 -2.26 0.95 -6.34
N GLN A 36 -3.32 1.14 -7.14
CA GLN A 36 -3.50 2.09 -8.26
C GLN A 36 -4.39 1.43 -9.32
N LEU A 37 -5.69 1.70 -9.29
CA LEU A 37 -6.64 1.39 -10.36
C LEU A 37 -7.71 2.48 -10.51
N GLY A 38 -7.40 3.49 -11.33
CA GLY A 38 -8.39 4.07 -12.23
C GLY A 38 -8.37 3.25 -13.52
N GLY A 39 -9.36 2.37 -13.70
CA GLY A 39 -9.45 1.50 -14.87
C GLY A 39 -10.49 0.38 -14.75
N GLN A 40 -11.76 0.74 -14.95
CA GLN A 40 -12.91 -0.08 -15.41
C GLN A 40 -12.99 -1.53 -14.90
N GLU A 41 -13.52 -1.72 -13.68
CA GLU A 41 -14.26 -2.95 -13.32
C GLU A 41 -15.70 -2.56 -12.98
N ASP A 42 -16.63 -3.09 -13.77
CA ASP A 42 -18.10 -3.11 -13.63
C ASP A 42 -18.80 -1.90 -12.96
N ASP A 43 -19.41 -1.06 -13.81
CA ASP A 43 -20.62 -0.24 -13.56
C ASP A 43 -20.69 0.64 -12.29
N VAL A 44 -19.56 0.90 -11.62
CA VAL A 44 -19.46 1.84 -10.50
C VAL A 44 -18.61 3.03 -10.92
N GLN A 45 -19.24 4.20 -11.09
CA GLN A 45 -18.50 5.46 -11.20
C GLN A 45 -17.80 5.76 -9.87
N VAL A 46 -16.60 5.22 -9.69
CA VAL A 46 -15.73 5.59 -8.58
C VAL A 46 -15.07 6.92 -8.93
N ASN A 47 -15.10 7.87 -8.00
CA ASN A 47 -14.44 9.17 -8.15
C ASN A 47 -12.95 8.93 -8.44
N GLU A 48 -12.36 9.64 -9.40
CA GLU A 48 -10.98 9.37 -9.89
C GLU A 48 -9.92 9.37 -8.76
N ALA A 49 -10.22 10.04 -7.64
CA ALA A 49 -9.41 10.03 -6.42
C ALA A 49 -9.45 8.71 -5.64
N ASP A 50 -10.59 8.01 -5.58
CA ASP A 50 -10.73 6.74 -4.85
C ASP A 50 -10.11 5.56 -5.61
N ALA A 51 -10.02 5.68 -6.93
CA ALA A 51 -9.34 4.75 -7.83
C ALA A 51 -7.83 4.58 -7.50
N LEU A 52 -7.23 5.54 -6.82
CA LEU A 52 -5.80 5.52 -6.50
C LEU A 52 -5.50 4.88 -5.13
N TYR A 53 -6.50 4.58 -4.32
CA TYR A 53 -6.31 4.16 -2.93
C TYR A 53 -6.47 2.65 -2.74
N THR A 54 -5.76 2.10 -1.76
CA THR A 54 -5.86 0.69 -1.41
C THR A 54 -7.25 0.36 -0.87
N ASN A 55 -7.90 -0.67 -1.43
CA ASN A 55 -9.13 -1.22 -0.87
C ASN A 55 -8.81 -2.14 0.32
N PRO A 56 -9.44 -1.96 1.51
CA PRO A 56 -9.16 -2.79 2.68
C PRO A 56 -9.40 -4.30 2.51
N VAL A 57 -10.42 -4.68 1.75
CA VAL A 57 -10.76 -6.09 1.49
C VAL A 57 -9.74 -6.71 0.54
N GLN A 58 -9.37 -5.99 -0.53
CA GLN A 58 -8.32 -6.46 -1.45
C GLN A 58 -6.95 -6.54 -0.76
N ALA A 59 -6.64 -5.65 0.19
CA ALA A 59 -5.39 -5.72 0.97
C ALA A 59 -5.25 -7.03 1.74
N ARG A 60 -6.36 -7.52 2.31
CA ARG A 60 -6.40 -8.83 2.97
C ARG A 60 -6.15 -9.97 1.99
N GLU A 61 -6.93 -10.01 0.92
CA GLU A 61 -6.83 -11.06 -0.10
C GLU A 61 -5.42 -11.10 -0.69
N PHE A 62 -4.86 -9.93 -1.00
CA PHE A 62 -3.51 -9.79 -1.51
C PHE A 62 -2.46 -10.33 -0.54
N ALA A 63 -2.53 -9.96 0.74
CA ALA A 63 -1.61 -10.45 1.75
C ALA A 63 -1.69 -11.98 1.92
N GLU A 64 -2.91 -12.54 2.00
CA GLU A 64 -3.15 -13.98 2.13
C GLU A 64 -2.67 -14.77 0.90
N ALA A 65 -2.95 -14.27 -0.32
CA ALA A 65 -2.62 -14.96 -1.56
C ALA A 65 -1.13 -14.92 -1.90
N THR A 66 -0.43 -13.84 -1.52
CA THR A 66 0.98 -13.63 -1.88
C THR A 66 1.96 -14.16 -0.84
N GLY A 67 1.59 -14.16 0.45
CA GLY A 67 2.49 -14.55 1.55
C GLY A 67 3.58 -13.53 1.85
N ILE A 68 3.38 -12.26 1.50
CA ILE A 68 4.31 -11.16 1.77
C ILE A 68 4.52 -10.89 3.26
N ASP A 69 5.63 -10.24 3.60
CA ASP A 69 6.04 -9.93 4.97
C ASP A 69 5.67 -8.52 5.41
N SER A 70 5.48 -7.61 4.46
CA SER A 70 4.98 -6.25 4.69
C SER A 70 4.23 -5.72 3.47
N LEU A 71 3.27 -4.83 3.71
CA LEU A 71 2.39 -4.28 2.68
C LEU A 71 2.49 -2.75 2.62
N ALA A 72 2.92 -2.22 1.48
CA ALA A 72 2.80 -0.81 1.15
C ALA A 72 1.38 -0.49 0.65
N VAL A 73 0.77 0.54 1.23
CA VAL A 73 -0.62 0.95 0.96
C VAL A 73 -0.71 2.41 0.56
N ALA A 74 -1.59 2.69 -0.40
CA ALA A 74 -1.93 4.01 -0.88
C ALA A 74 -3.14 4.56 -0.10
N ILE A 75 -2.90 5.60 0.71
CA ILE A 75 -3.92 6.30 1.52
C ILE A 75 -3.90 7.82 1.29
N GLY A 76 -3.42 8.28 0.12
CA GLY A 76 -3.31 9.70 -0.20
C GLY A 76 -1.89 10.27 -0.17
N THR A 77 -0.85 9.43 -0.01
CA THR A 77 0.53 9.82 -0.30
C THR A 77 0.84 9.65 -1.79
N ALA A 78 1.76 10.48 -2.28
CA ALA A 78 2.27 10.43 -3.65
C ALA A 78 3.80 10.36 -3.63
N HIS A 79 4.39 9.78 -4.68
CA HIS A 79 5.84 9.84 -4.88
C HIS A 79 6.26 11.26 -5.28
N GLY A 80 7.14 11.89 -4.49
CA GLY A 80 7.70 13.22 -4.77
C GLY A 80 7.25 14.35 -3.84
N MET A 81 7.59 15.60 -4.18
CA MET A 81 7.17 16.78 -3.42
C MET A 81 5.70 17.10 -3.69
N TYR A 82 4.94 17.27 -2.61
CA TYR A 82 3.55 17.69 -2.67
C TYR A 82 3.43 19.17 -3.06
N ALA A 83 2.61 19.49 -4.07
CA ALA A 83 2.25 20.88 -4.40
C ALA A 83 1.37 21.53 -3.30
N SER A 84 0.67 20.69 -2.53
CA SER A 84 -0.16 21.04 -1.36
C SER A 84 -0.12 19.90 -0.37
N ALA A 85 -0.23 20.15 0.94
CA ALA A 85 -0.17 19.10 1.96
C ALA A 85 -1.10 17.92 1.60
N PRO A 86 -0.60 16.67 1.59
CA PRO A 86 -1.41 15.51 1.26
C PRO A 86 -2.49 15.29 2.32
N ALA A 87 -3.68 14.92 1.86
CA ALA A 87 -4.78 14.53 2.73
C ALA A 87 -4.73 13.02 2.93
N LEU A 88 -4.17 12.58 4.05
CA LEU A 88 -4.14 11.16 4.40
C LEU A 88 -5.52 10.65 4.83
N ASP A 89 -5.95 9.54 4.23
CA ASP A 89 -7.16 8.82 4.60
C ASP A 89 -6.87 7.86 5.78
N PHE A 90 -6.87 8.41 6.99
CA PHE A 90 -6.64 7.64 8.21
C PHE A 90 -7.73 6.60 8.48
N SER A 91 -8.97 6.85 8.06
CA SER A 91 -10.09 5.91 8.22
C SER A 91 -9.84 4.65 7.39
N ARG A 92 -9.36 4.81 6.15
CA ARG A 92 -8.94 3.70 5.30
C ARG A 92 -7.77 2.94 5.88
N LEU A 93 -6.77 3.64 6.42
CA LEU A 93 -5.64 2.99 7.09
C LEU A 93 -6.11 2.12 8.27
N GLU A 94 -7.01 2.64 9.10
CA GLU A 94 -7.61 1.89 10.21
C GLU A 94 -8.36 0.65 9.71
N ASN A 95 -9.16 0.80 8.64
CA ASN A 95 -9.88 -0.33 8.03
C ASN A 95 -8.93 -1.38 7.47
N ILE A 96 -7.84 -1.00 6.77
CA ILE A 96 -6.84 -1.95 6.28
C ILE A 96 -6.21 -2.71 7.46
N ARG A 97 -5.87 -2.00 8.53
CA ARG A 97 -5.24 -2.60 9.71
C ARG A 97 -6.12 -3.64 10.40
N GLN A 98 -7.45 -3.51 10.34
CA GLN A 98 -8.39 -4.50 10.88
C GLN A 98 -8.30 -5.86 10.17
N TRP A 99 -7.90 -5.87 8.90
CA TRP A 99 -7.85 -7.08 8.08
C TRP A 99 -6.42 -7.59 7.84
N VAL A 100 -5.44 -6.70 7.84
CA VAL A 100 -4.04 -7.02 7.52
C VAL A 100 -3.21 -6.96 8.80
N ASN A 101 -2.76 -8.14 9.25
CA ASN A 101 -1.93 -8.28 10.44
C ASN A 101 -0.44 -8.00 10.21
N LEU A 102 -0.01 -7.86 8.96
CA LEU A 102 1.36 -7.56 8.57
C LEU A 102 1.77 -6.11 8.90
N PRO A 103 3.09 -5.84 9.05
CA PRO A 103 3.64 -4.49 9.02
C PRO A 103 3.15 -3.70 7.79
N LEU A 104 2.51 -2.54 8.03
CA LEU A 104 2.10 -1.62 6.98
C LEU A 104 3.18 -0.58 6.68
N VAL A 105 3.30 -0.22 5.40
CA VAL A 105 4.32 0.67 4.83
C VAL A 105 3.64 1.81 4.06
N LEU A 106 4.19 3.02 4.15
CA LEU A 106 3.67 4.27 3.59
C LEU A 106 4.82 4.83 2.80
N HIS A 107 4.59 4.91 1.52
CA HIS A 107 5.52 5.53 0.61
C HIS A 107 5.28 7.03 0.56
N GLY A 108 6.30 7.79 0.21
CA GLY A 108 6.17 9.24 0.04
C GLY A 108 5.89 9.99 1.35
N ALA A 109 6.51 9.58 2.46
CA ALA A 109 6.32 10.25 3.75
C ALA A 109 7.04 11.63 3.83
N SER A 110 7.87 11.97 2.84
CA SER A 110 8.53 13.27 2.74
C SER A 110 7.52 14.42 2.65
N GLY A 111 7.60 15.37 3.57
CA GLY A 111 6.68 16.53 3.60
C GLY A 111 5.39 16.29 4.38
N LEU A 112 5.19 15.11 4.96
CA LEU A 112 4.16 14.89 5.97
C LEU A 112 4.49 15.66 7.25
N SER A 113 3.46 16.18 7.91
CA SER A 113 3.66 16.80 9.22
C SER A 113 4.05 15.74 10.25
N THR A 114 4.80 16.13 11.29
CA THR A 114 5.09 15.23 12.42
C THR A 114 3.82 14.64 13.04
N LYS A 115 2.72 15.43 13.04
CA LYS A 115 1.43 14.98 13.56
C LYS A 115 0.85 13.84 12.72
N ASP A 116 0.95 13.94 11.39
CA ASP A 116 0.44 12.89 10.49
C ASP A 116 1.27 11.62 10.61
N ILE A 117 2.60 11.73 10.68
CA ILE A 117 3.50 10.58 10.92
C ILE A 117 3.18 9.92 12.27
N GLN A 118 2.97 10.69 13.32
CA GLN A 118 2.58 10.14 14.63
C GLN A 118 1.22 9.45 14.57
N GLN A 119 0.29 9.98 13.79
CA GLN A 119 -1.04 9.39 13.63
C GLN A 119 -0.97 8.07 12.86
N THR A 120 -0.16 7.95 11.81
CA THR A 120 0.01 6.67 11.11
C THR A 120 0.62 5.62 12.02
N ILE A 121 1.67 5.95 12.80
CA ILE A 121 2.28 5.04 13.78
C ILE A 121 1.25 4.48 14.77
N LYS A 122 0.35 5.32 15.29
CA LYS A 122 -0.72 4.87 16.21
C LYS A 122 -1.68 3.87 15.57
N LEU A 123 -1.87 3.92 14.26
CA LEU A 123 -2.76 3.06 13.50
C LEU A 123 -2.11 1.75 13.01
N GLY A 124 -0.97 1.37 13.61
CA GLY A 124 -0.33 0.08 13.33
C GLY A 124 0.69 0.12 12.20
N TYR A 125 1.20 1.31 11.90
CA TYR A 125 2.22 1.53 10.89
C TYR A 125 3.63 1.23 11.39
N ALA A 126 4.44 0.56 10.56
CA ALA A 126 5.73 0.00 11.00
C ALA A 126 6.97 0.59 10.30
N LYS A 127 6.86 1.07 9.06
CA LYS A 127 8.02 1.53 8.27
C LYS A 127 7.65 2.60 7.27
N SER A 128 8.31 3.76 7.30
CA SER A 128 8.19 4.83 6.28
C SER A 128 9.40 4.95 5.38
N THR A 129 9.14 5.37 4.13
CA THR A 129 10.19 5.75 3.17
C THR A 129 10.22 7.27 3.04
N LEU A 130 11.43 7.83 3.17
CA LEU A 130 11.73 9.23 2.89
C LEU A 130 12.38 9.30 1.51
N GLN A 131 11.87 10.16 0.65
CA GLN A 131 12.46 10.46 -0.65
C GLN A 131 13.10 11.85 -0.59
N GLN A 132 14.40 11.94 -0.88
CA GLN A 132 15.08 13.22 -1.11
C GLN A 132 14.96 13.57 -2.60
N SER A 133 14.74 14.85 -2.87
CA SER A 133 14.77 15.44 -4.22
C SER A 133 16.16 15.42 -4.83
#